data_AF-A0A7W7GU75-F1
#
_entry.id   AF-A0A7W7GU75-F1
#
_cell.length_a   1.000
_cell.length_b   1.000
_cell.length_c   1.000
_cell.angle_alpha   90.00
_cell.angle_beta   90.00
_cell.angle_gamma   90.00
#
_symmetry.space_group_name_H-M   'P 1'
#
loop_
_entity.id
_entity.type
_entity.pdbx_description
1 polymer ?
#
loop_
_entity_poly.entity_id
_entity_poly.type
_entity_poly.pdbx_seq_one_letter_code
_entity_poly.pdbx_strand_id
1 'polypeptide(L)' 'MPTAQLGAIHAALGKWNPRGEGELQLTRHNWQTMVDDPARFRALDVWIWSP' A
#
# COMPACT_ATOMS: atom_id res chain seq x y z
N MET A 1 -5.27 -10.37 -3.02
CA MET A 1 -4.85 -9.49 -4.13
C MET A 1 -3.84 -10.23 -4.99
N PRO A 2 -3.84 -10.06 -6.33
CA PRO A 2 -2.74 -10.54 -7.16
C PRO A 2 -1.40 -9.98 -6.65
N THR A 3 -0.33 -10.78 -6.68
CA THR A 3 1.01 -10.39 -6.19
C THR A 3 1.56 -9.14 -6.87
N ALA A 4 1.16 -8.90 -8.13
CA ALA A 4 1.49 -7.69 -8.87
C ALA A 4 0.89 -6.41 -8.24
N GLN A 5 -0.34 -6.50 -7.70
CA GLN A 5 -1.01 -5.37 -7.04
C GLN A 5 -0.33 -5.04 -5.70
N LEU A 6 0.09 -6.06 -4.94
CA LEU A 6 0.86 -5.88 -3.71
C LEU A 6 2.23 -5.23 -3.97
N GLY A 7 2.89 -5.60 -5.05
CA GLY A 7 4.13 -4.95 -5.49
C GLY A 7 3.94 -3.45 -5.73
N ALA A 8 2.86 -3.06 -6.40
CA ALA A 8 2.53 -1.65 -6.63
C ALA A 8 2.25 -0.89 -5.32
N ILE A 9 1.55 -1.52 -4.37
CA ILE A 9 1.28 -0.93 -3.05
C ILE A 9 2.58 -0.79 -2.24
N HIS A 10 3.48 -1.77 -2.27
CA HIS A 10 4.78 -1.68 -1.60
C HIS A 10 5.63 -0.55 -2.20
N ALA A 11 5.65 -0.41 -3.52
CA ALA A 11 6.31 0.71 -4.19
C ALA A 11 5.68 2.05 -3.82
N ALA A 12 4.35 2.11 -3.69
CA ALA A 12 3.64 3.31 -3.24
C ALA A 12 4.03 3.72 -1.82
N LEU A 13 4.32 2.74 -0.96
CA LEU A 13 4.84 2.94 0.40
C LEU A 13 6.36 3.20 0.45
N GLY A 14 7.04 3.32 -0.69
CA GLY A 14 8.49 3.52 -0.76
C GLY A 14 9.29 2.27 -0.34
N LYS A 15 8.67 1.09 -0.34
CA LYS A 15 9.30 -0.17 0.04
C LYS A 15 9.79 -0.91 -1.19
N TRP A 16 11.05 -1.30 -1.16
CA TRP A 16 11.55 -2.27 -2.12
C TRP A 16 11.06 -3.66 -1.72
N ASN A 17 10.29 -4.31 -2.60
CA ASN A 17 9.80 -5.67 -2.40
C ASN A 17 10.51 -6.66 -3.34
N PRO A 18 11.78 -7.01 -3.09
CA PRO A 18 12.55 -7.87 -3.99
C PRO A 18 12.05 -9.32 -4.05
N ARG A 19 11.22 -9.75 -3.08
CA ARG A 19 10.71 -11.13 -2.98
C ARG A 19 9.23 -11.28 -3.34
N GLY A 20 8.55 -10.18 -3.67
CA GLY A 20 7.11 -10.22 -3.91
C GLY A 20 6.35 -10.74 -2.70
N GLU A 21 6.65 -10.21 -1.49
CA GLU A 21 5.91 -10.52 -0.27
C GLU A 21 4.40 -10.56 -0.57
N GLY A 22 3.79 -11.72 -0.30
CA GLY A 22 2.36 -11.96 -0.56
C GLY A 22 1.44 -11.25 0.42
N GLU A 23 2.00 -10.46 1.33
CA GLU A 23 1.28 -9.79 2.40
C GLU A 23 1.80 -8.36 2.58
N LEU A 24 0.87 -7.47 2.89
CA LEU A 24 1.16 -6.09 3.27
C LEU A 24 1.06 -5.96 4.79
N GLN A 25 2.16 -5.59 5.44
CA GLN A 25 2.15 -5.28 6.87
C GLN A 25 1.56 -3.89 7.11
N LEU A 26 0.38 -3.81 7.74
CA LEU A 26 -0.27 -2.54 8.08
C LEU A 26 0.34 -1.92 9.34
N THR A 27 1.53 -1.32 9.21
CA THR A 27 2.17 -0.58 10.30
C THR A 27 1.57 0.82 10.45
N ARG A 28 1.72 1.44 11.62
CA ARG A 28 1.31 2.84 11.85
C ARG A 28 1.88 3.80 10.80
N HIS A 29 3.14 3.60 10.42
CA HIS A 29 3.78 4.41 9.40
C HIS A 29 3.13 4.23 8.03
N ASN A 30 2.90 2.99 7.58
CA ASN A 30 2.23 2.76 6.29
C ASN A 30 0.81 3.31 6.27
N TRP A 31 0.08 3.17 7.39
CA TRP A 31 -1.25 3.76 7.53
C TRP A 31 -1.22 5.28 7.39
N GLN A 32 -0.27 5.95 8.05
CA GLN A 32 -0.11 7.40 7.93
C GLN A 32 0.18 7.81 6.48
N THR A 33 1.11 7.14 5.81
CA THR A 33 1.41 7.40 4.39
C THR A 33 0.18 7.24 3.50
N MET A 34 -0.68 6.25 3.78
CA MET A 34 -1.92 6.04 3.05
C MET A 34 -2.92 7.17 3.27
N VAL A 35 -3.09 7.59 4.52
CA VAL A 35 -4.01 8.68 4.90
C VAL A 35 -3.54 10.04 4.38
N ASP A 36 -2.23 10.28 4.31
CA ASP A 36 -1.66 11.54 3.82
C ASP A 36 -1.83 11.71 2.30
N ASP A 37 -1.84 10.62 1.53
CA ASP A 37 -2.04 10.62 0.07
C ASP A 37 -3.02 9.53 -0.38
N PRO A 38 -4.33 9.66 -0.05
CA PRO A 38 -5.31 8.62 -0.34
C PRO A 38 -5.59 8.47 -1.84
N ALA A 39 -5.33 9.51 -2.64
CA ALA A 39 -5.54 9.47 -4.09
C ALA A 39 -4.61 8.45 -4.76
N ARG A 40 -3.34 8.43 -4.37
CA ARG A 40 -2.35 7.46 -4.87
C ARG A 40 -2.74 6.02 -4.58
N PHE A 41 -3.30 5.73 -3.42
CA PHE A 41 -3.69 4.38 -3.01
C PHE A 41 -5.05 3.95 -3.59
N ARG A 42 -6.00 4.88 -3.77
CA ARG A 42 -7.25 4.59 -4.50
C ARG A 42 -7.01 4.19 -5.95
N ALA A 43 -6.00 4.78 -6.62
CA ALA A 43 -5.59 4.37 -7.97
C ALA A 43 -5.05 2.92 -8.02
N LEU A 44 -4.73 2.32 -6.87
CA LEU A 44 -4.32 0.92 -6.70
C LEU A 44 -5.43 0.03 -6.13
N ASP A 45 -6.69 0.50 -6.18
CA ASP A 45 -7.88 -0.13 -5.57
C ASP A 45 -7.78 -0.34 -4.05
N VAL A 46 -7.01 0.50 -3.36
CA VAL A 46 -6.96 0.51 -1.89
C VAL A 46 -7.97 1.51 -1.36
N TRP A 47 -8.97 1.00 -0.62
CA TRP A 47 -9.98 1.80 0.03
C TRP A 47 -9.56 2.13 1.46
N ILE A 48 -9.32 3.43 1.70
CA ILE A 48 -8.92 3.96 3.01
C ILE A 48 -10.17 4.56 3.64
N TRP A 49 -10.62 3.98 4.74
CA TRP A 49 -11.67 4.57 5.57
C TRP A 49 -11.02 5.42 6.66
N SER A 50 -11.32 6.71 6.65
CA SER A 50 -11.05 7.59 7.79
C SER A 50 -12.39 8.08 8.33
N PRO A 51 -12.64 7.98 9.64
CA PRO A 51 -13.80 8.60 10.28
C PRO A 51 -13.74 10.13 10.21
#